data_AF-A0A1B6NRM2-F1
#
_entry.id   AF-A0A1B6NRM2-F1
#
_cell.length_a   1.000
_cell.length_b   1.000
_cell.length_c   1.000
_cell.angle_alpha   90.00
_cell.angle_beta   90.00
_cell.angle_gamma   90.00
#
_symmetry.space_group_name_H-M   'P 1'
#
loop_
_entity.id
_entity.type
_entity.pdbx_description
1 polymer ?
#
loop_
_entity_poly.entity_id
_entity_poly.type
_entity_poly.pdbx_seq_one_letter_code
_entity_poly.pdbx_strand_id
1 'polypeptide(L)' 'MVGKQYEHGGIAKHGAKMVTAVACANVPKLTVLIGGSFGAGNYGMCGRAYDPR' A
#
# COMPACT_ATOMS: atom_id res chain seq x y z
N MET A 1 6.85 -8.78 -7.89
CA MET A 1 8.10 -8.53 -7.15
C MET A 1 8.05 -9.35 -5.87
N VAL A 2 8.90 -10.37 -5.76
CA VAL A 2 8.98 -11.31 -4.62
C VAL A 2 10.35 -11.99 -4.65
N GLY A 3 10.80 -12.54 -3.53
CA GLY A 3 12.01 -13.38 -3.46
C GLY A 3 13.11 -12.83 -2.54
N LYS A 4 14.05 -13.71 -2.17
CA LYS A 4 15.03 -13.50 -1.09
C LYS A 4 15.82 -12.19 -1.21
N GLN A 5 16.21 -11.79 -2.43
CA GLN A 5 16.92 -10.54 -2.66
C GLN A 5 16.09 -9.31 -2.25
N TYR A 6 14.80 -9.29 -2.59
CA TYR A 6 13.90 -8.19 -2.26
C TYR A 6 13.53 -8.18 -0.77
N GLU A 7 13.42 -9.37 -0.16
CA GLU A 7 13.24 -9.50 1.29
C GLU A 7 14.42 -8.92 2.05
N HIS A 8 15.66 -9.26 1.68
CA HIS A 8 16.85 -8.65 2.28
C HIS A 8 16.99 -7.16 1.95
N GLY A 9 16.50 -6.72 0.79
CA GLY A 9 16.35 -5.31 0.42
C GLY A 9 15.27 -4.58 1.22
N GLY A 10 14.54 -5.25 2.11
CA GLY A 10 13.59 -4.64 3.04
C GLY A 10 12.21 -4.37 2.44
N ILE A 11 11.81 -5.07 1.37
CA ILE A 11 10.51 -4.86 0.71
C ILE A 11 9.32 -4.88 1.68
N ALA A 12 9.30 -5.83 2.63
CA ALA A 12 8.27 -5.91 3.65
C ALA A 12 8.28 -4.67 4.57
N LYS A 13 9.45 -4.22 4.99
CA LYS A 13 9.61 -3.03 5.84
C LYS A 13 9.21 -1.76 5.11
N HIS A 14 9.57 -1.63 3.84
CA HIS A 14 9.20 -0.49 3.01
C HIS A 14 7.69 -0.47 2.72
N GLY A 15 7.10 -1.63 2.42
CA GLY A 15 5.66 -1.79 2.26
C GLY A 15 4.89 -1.44 3.53
N ALA A 16 5.36 -1.88 4.70
CA ALA A 16 4.76 -1.53 5.99
C ALA A 16 4.75 0.00 6.22
N LYS A 17 5.85 0.69 5.94
CA LYS A 17 5.92 2.16 6.02
C LYS A 17 4.92 2.85 5.09
N MET A 18 4.74 2.34 3.87
CA MET A 18 3.77 2.88 2.91
C MET A 18 2.34 2.74 3.45
N VAL A 19 1.98 1.57 3.97
CA VAL A 19 0.68 1.34 4.60
C VAL A 19 0.48 2.25 5.81
N THR A 20 1.49 2.42 6.67
CA THR A 20 1.42 3.36 7.79
C THR A 20 1.23 4.80 7.32
N ALA A 21 1.93 5.23 6.26
CA ALA A 21 1.77 6.57 5.71
C ALA A 21 0.34 6.79 5.18
N VAL A 22 -0.22 5.83 4.47
CA VAL A 22 -1.61 5.89 3.98
C VAL A 22 -2.61 5.94 5.14
N ALA A 23 -2.40 5.11 6.18
CA ALA A 23 -3.28 5.04 7.33
C ALA A 23 -3.27 6.33 8.17
N CYS A 24 -2.08 6.92 8.37
CA CYS A 24 -1.90 8.08 9.24
C CYS A 24 -1.97 9.44 8.52
N ALA A 25 -2.06 9.47 7.19
CA ALA A 25 -2.19 10.72 6.45
C ALA A 25 -3.55 11.40 6.70
N ASN A 26 -3.49 12.66 7.14
CA ASN A 26 -4.64 13.53 7.46
C ASN A 26 -5.11 14.40 6.29
N VAL A 27 -4.60 14.15 5.08
CA VAL A 27 -5.08 14.80 3.86
C VAL A 27 -6.18 13.96 3.21
N PRO A 28 -7.10 14.55 2.43
CA PRO A 28 -8.07 13.80 1.64
C PRO A 28 -7.38 12.80 0.70
N LYS A 29 -7.94 11.60 0.57
CA LYS A 29 -7.35 10.49 -0.21
C LYS A 29 -8.36 10.01 -1.23
N LEU A 30 -8.03 10.14 -2.52
CA LEU A 30 -8.88 9.70 -3.61
C LEU A 30 -8.26 8.47 -4.29
N THR A 31 -9.04 7.39 -4.39
CA THR A 31 -8.61 6.15 -5.04
C THR A 31 -9.52 5.84 -6.23
N VAL A 32 -8.92 5.69 -7.41
CA VAL A 32 -9.63 5.27 -8.64
C VAL A 32 -9.03 3.94 -9.11
N LEU A 33 -9.86 2.90 -9.18
CA LEU A 33 -9.44 1.60 -9.68
C LEU A 33 -9.59 1.57 -11.21
N ILE A 34 -8.47 1.65 -11.92
CA ILE A 34 -8.40 1.60 -13.39
C ILE A 34 -8.00 0.20 -13.92
N GLY A 35 -7.89 -0.79 -13.05
CA GLY A 35 -7.42 -2.13 -13.39
C GLY A 35 -7.32 -3.05 -12.17
N GLY A 36 -6.40 -4.02 -12.25
CA GLY A 36 -6.20 -5.01 -11.19
C GLY A 36 -5.75 -4.41 -9.85
N SER A 37 -6.38 -4.86 -8.78
CA SER A 37 -6.11 -4.41 -7.41
C SER A 37 -6.13 -5.61 -6.46
N PHE A 38 -4.94 -6.16 -6.17
CA PHE A 38 -4.81 -7.46 -5.52
C PHE A 38 -3.93 -7.41 -4.27
N GLY A 39 -4.33 -8.15 -3.24
CA GLY A 39 -3.55 -8.43 -2.03
C GLY A 39 -2.96 -7.18 -1.38
N ALA A 40 -1.68 -7.28 -0.97
CA ALA A 40 -0.96 -6.19 -0.30
C ALA A 40 -0.84 -4.91 -1.13
N GLY A 41 -0.93 -5.00 -2.46
CA GLY A 41 -0.94 -3.83 -3.34
C GLY A 41 -2.17 -2.94 -3.14
N ASN A 42 -3.34 -3.53 -2.88
CA ASN A 42 -4.53 -2.77 -2.54
C ASN A 42 -4.36 -2.00 -1.21
N TYR A 43 -3.71 -2.62 -0.23
CA TYR A 43 -3.48 -1.99 1.07
C TYR A 43 -2.46 -0.85 1.00
N GLY A 44 -1.38 -1.03 0.23
CA GLY A 44 -0.40 0.03 0.00
C GLY A 44 -0.96 1.23 -0.78
N MET A 45 -1.98 1.04 -1.63
CA MET A 45 -2.52 2.06 -2.52
C MET A 45 -3.84 2.69 -2.03
N CYS A 46 -4.07 2.75 -0.72
CA CYS A 46 -5.30 3.31 -0.12
C CYS A 46 -6.59 2.65 -0.66
N GLY A 47 -6.61 1.31 -0.65
CA GLY A 47 -7.82 0.54 -0.91
C GLY A 47 -8.93 0.80 0.12
N ARG A 48 -10.08 0.12 -0.05
CA ARG A 48 -11.30 0.40 0.71
C ARG A 48 -11.11 0.38 2.24
N ALA A 49 -10.23 -0.48 2.75
CA ALA A 49 -9.95 -0.59 4.18
C ALA A 49 -9.30 0.67 4.81
N TYR A 50 -8.76 1.57 3.99
CA TYR A 50 -8.10 2.80 4.41
C TYR A 50 -8.94 4.05 4.13
N ASP A 51 -10.22 3.85 3.82
CA ASP A 51 -11.21 4.91 3.68
C ASP A 51 -10.77 6.07 2.77
N PRO A 52 -10.59 5.82 1.46
CA PRO A 52 -10.32 6.90 0.51
C PRO A 52 -11.57 7.79 0.38
N ARG A 53 -11.52 8.94 1.05
CA ARG A 53 -12.52 10.02 1.01
C ARG A 53 -11.83 11.38 1.10
#